data_AF-A0A965D278-F1
#
_entry.id   AF-A0A965D278-F1
#
_cell.length_a   1.000
_cell.length_b   1.000
_cell.length_c   1.000
_cell.angle_alpha   90.00
_cell.angle_beta   90.00
_cell.angle_gamma   90.00
#
_symmetry.space_group_name_H-M   'P 1'
#
loop_
_entity.id
_entity.type
_entity.pdbx_description
1 polymer ?
#
loop_
_entity_poly.entity_id
_entity_poly.type
_entity_poly.pdbx_seq_one_letter_code
_entity_poly.pdbx_strand_id
1 'polypeptide(L)'
;KGSTKTQKVAYQDADKATLEPILLFEAACAHHGVEPGAAALQFSLNDPRITSTLVGISRPESVDRNLQWTETKIDQAFWDDIAEMPYSTDDPEANRVYRPG
;
A
#
# COMPACT_ATOMS: atom_id res chain seq x y z
N LYS A 1 -4.74 -9.69 0.41
CA LYS A 1 -5.09 -8.38 0.98
C LYS A 1 -5.69 -7.54 -0.15
N GLY A 2 -6.17 -6.32 0.08
CA GLY A 2 -6.69 -5.44 -0.99
C GLY A 2 -8.20 -5.15 -0.89
N SER A 3 -8.65 -4.17 -1.68
CA SER A 3 -10.02 -3.61 -1.65
C SER A 3 -11.10 -4.64 -2.01
N THR A 4 -10.71 -5.71 -2.69
CA THR A 4 -11.59 -6.82 -3.05
C THR A 4 -12.02 -7.68 -1.86
N LYS A 5 -11.26 -7.69 -0.76
CA LYS A 5 -11.55 -8.49 0.44
C LYS A 5 -12.10 -7.68 1.61
N THR A 6 -11.81 -6.38 1.64
CA THR A 6 -12.30 -5.46 2.68
C THR A 6 -12.45 -4.07 2.08
N GLN A 7 -13.60 -3.44 2.32
CA GLN A 7 -13.86 -2.05 1.95
C GLN A 7 -13.75 -1.13 3.15
N LYS A 8 -12.94 -1.54 4.13
CA LYS A 8 -12.72 -0.76 5.34
C LYS A 8 -11.43 0.05 5.26
N VAL A 9 -11.55 1.33 5.59
CA VAL A 9 -10.44 2.25 5.83
C VAL A 9 -10.63 2.82 7.24
N ALA A 10 -9.56 2.93 8.01
CA ALA A 10 -9.63 3.43 9.40
C ALA A 10 -10.70 2.72 10.28
N TYR A 11 -10.82 1.39 10.13
CA TYR A 11 -11.80 0.53 10.82
C TYR A 11 -13.28 0.81 10.49
N GLN A 12 -13.58 1.68 9.53
CA GLN A 12 -14.94 2.03 9.10
C GLN A 12 -15.18 1.63 7.64
N ASP A 13 -16.44 1.49 7.26
CA ASP A 13 -16.79 1.26 5.85
C ASP A 13 -16.46 2.51 5.04
N ALA A 14 -15.72 2.32 3.95
CA ALA A 14 -15.25 3.40 3.10
C ALA A 14 -16.26 3.70 1.99
N ASP A 15 -16.46 4.99 1.71
CA ASP A 15 -17.21 5.39 0.53
C ASP A 15 -16.36 5.27 -0.74
N LYS A 16 -16.99 5.55 -1.89
CA LYS A 16 -16.31 5.43 -3.19
C LYS A 16 -15.11 6.36 -3.31
N ALA A 17 -15.21 7.58 -2.80
CA ALA A 17 -14.14 8.57 -2.86
C ALA A 17 -12.92 8.13 -2.04
N THR A 18 -13.14 7.54 -0.87
CA THR A 18 -12.08 7.01 -0.01
C THR A 18 -11.39 5.77 -0.63
N LEU A 19 -12.13 4.96 -1.39
CA LEU A 19 -11.58 3.78 -2.07
C LEU A 19 -10.86 4.12 -3.38
N GLU A 20 -11.16 5.26 -4.01
CA GLU A 20 -10.65 5.61 -5.33
C GLU A 20 -9.11 5.59 -5.44
N PRO A 21 -8.34 6.20 -4.51
CA PRO A 21 -6.87 6.13 -4.56
C PRO A 21 -6.33 4.70 -4.44
N ILE A 22 -7.00 3.86 -3.64
CA ILE A 22 -6.61 2.44 -3.46
C ILE A 22 -6.82 1.68 -4.78
N LEU A 23 -7.94 1.93 -5.45
CA LEU A 23 -8.26 1.30 -6.73
C LEU A 23 -7.29 1.76 -7.84
N LEU A 24 -6.92 3.04 -7.86
CA LEU A 24 -5.92 3.57 -8.80
C LEU A 24 -4.55 2.91 -8.58
N PHE A 25 -4.12 2.77 -7.33
CA PHE A 25 -2.89 2.08 -6.97
C PHE A 25 -2.92 0.60 -7.38
N GLU A 26 -4.01 -0.13 -7.08
CA GLU A 26 -4.18 -1.52 -7.49
C GLU A 26 -4.17 -1.68 -9.02
N ALA A 27 -4.78 -0.74 -9.74
CA ALA A 27 -4.81 -0.74 -11.20
C ALA A 27 -3.41 -0.50 -11.82
N ALA A 28 -2.63 0.44 -11.28
CA ALA A 28 -1.25 0.67 -11.75
C ALA A 28 -0.35 -0.54 -11.46
N CYS A 29 -0.46 -1.13 -10.26
CA CYS A 29 0.22 -2.39 -9.94
C CYS A 29 -0.11 -3.48 -10.97
N ALA A 30 -1.39 -3.66 -11.30
CA ALA A 30 -1.81 -4.63 -12.31
C ALA A 30 -1.30 -4.29 -13.72
N HIS A 31 -1.28 -3.01 -14.11
CA HIS A 31 -0.79 -2.55 -15.41
C HIS A 31 0.69 -2.88 -15.62
N HIS A 32 1.51 -2.69 -14.59
CA HIS A 32 2.96 -2.93 -14.63
C HIS A 32 3.36 -4.35 -14.21
N GLY A 33 2.40 -5.22 -13.86
CA GLY A 33 2.69 -6.57 -13.37
C GLY A 33 3.41 -6.60 -12.02
N VAL A 34 3.24 -5.56 -11.21
CA VAL A 34 3.88 -5.38 -9.90
C VAL A 34 2.91 -5.86 -8.81
N GLU A 35 3.42 -6.63 -7.84
CA GLU A 35 2.62 -6.95 -6.66
C GLU A 35 2.48 -5.73 -5.75
N PRO A 36 1.26 -5.37 -5.29
CA PRO A 36 1.06 -4.21 -4.40
C PRO A 36 1.91 -4.24 -3.12
N GLY A 37 2.20 -5.44 -2.60
CA GLY A 37 3.07 -5.61 -1.44
C GLY A 37 4.54 -5.29 -1.73
N ALA A 38 5.02 -5.62 -2.95
CA ALA A 38 6.37 -5.29 -3.39
C ALA A 38 6.52 -3.78 -3.60
N ALA A 39 5.56 -3.15 -4.28
CA ALA A 39 5.53 -1.69 -4.45
C ALA A 39 5.53 -0.96 -3.11
N ALA A 40 4.64 -1.34 -2.19
CA ALA A 40 4.56 -0.71 -0.87
C ALA A 40 5.84 -0.90 -0.04
N LEU A 41 6.48 -2.06 -0.11
CA LEU A 41 7.74 -2.32 0.58
C LEU A 41 8.90 -1.53 -0.02
N GLN A 42 9.03 -1.54 -1.35
CA GLN A 42 10.14 -0.85 -2.02
C GLN A 42 9.99 0.67 -2.01
N PHE A 43 8.78 1.22 -1.88
CA PHE A 43 8.57 2.66 -1.81
C PHE A 43 9.42 3.33 -0.73
N SER A 44 9.48 2.75 0.48
CA SER A 44 10.34 3.27 1.54
C SER A 44 11.80 2.88 1.39
N LEU A 45 12.11 1.71 0.82
CA LEU A 45 13.48 1.26 0.60
C LEU A 45 14.22 2.07 -0.48
N ASN A 46 13.49 2.66 -1.41
CA ASN A 46 14.04 3.50 -2.48
C ASN A 46 14.36 4.93 -2.03
N ASP A 47 13.92 5.34 -0.84
CA ASP A 47 14.22 6.67 -0.29
C ASP A 47 15.50 6.62 0.56
N PRO A 48 16.60 7.29 0.15
CA PRO A 48 17.86 7.27 0.89
C PRO A 48 17.78 7.91 2.28
N ARG A 49 16.69 8.61 2.60
CA ARG A 49 16.44 9.20 3.94
C ARG A 49 15.93 8.17 4.95
N ILE A 50 15.50 6.98 4.49
CA ILE A 50 14.89 5.95 5.34
C ILE A 50 15.93 4.85 5.63
N THR A 51 16.42 4.80 6.87
CA THR A 51 17.43 3.81 7.28
C THR A 51 16.87 2.39 7.45
N SER A 52 15.59 2.27 7.84
CA SER A 52 14.97 0.98 8.12
C SER A 52 13.47 1.02 7.86
N THR A 53 12.93 -0.08 7.32
CA THR A 53 11.50 -0.29 7.09
C THR A 53 11.01 -1.43 7.99
N LEU A 54 10.08 -1.15 8.89
CA LEU A 54 9.46 -2.16 9.74
C LEU A 54 8.29 -2.82 9.02
N VAL A 55 8.31 -4.15 8.91
CA VAL A 55 7.26 -4.92 8.23
C VAL A 55 6.58 -5.86 9.22
N GLY A 56 5.28 -5.63 9.46
CA GLY A 56 4.46 -6.51 10.28
C GLY A 56 4.14 -7.82 9.56
N ILE A 57 4.49 -8.95 10.20
CA ILE A 57 4.16 -10.29 9.72
C ILE A 57 3.25 -11.01 10.72
N SER A 58 2.25 -11.74 10.22
CA SER A 58 1.34 -12.53 11.06
C SER A 58 1.67 -14.03 11.02
N ARG A 59 2.55 -14.46 10.11
CA ARG A 59 3.00 -15.85 9.98
C ARG A 59 4.48 -15.87 9.54
N PRO A 60 5.31 -16.81 10.03
CA PRO A 60 6.74 -16.86 9.72
C PRO A 60 7.05 -16.94 8.21
N GLU A 61 6.23 -17.66 7.44
CA GLU A 61 6.44 -17.85 5.99
C GLU A 61 6.30 -16.54 5.19
N SER A 62 5.81 -15.47 5.83
CA SER A 62 5.78 -14.14 5.21
C SER A 62 7.15 -13.49 5.11
N VAL A 63 8.15 -13.94 5.87
CA VAL A 63 9.51 -13.40 5.81
C VAL A 63 10.11 -13.63 4.42
N ASP A 64 10.07 -14.87 3.93
CA ASP A 64 10.65 -15.23 2.63
C ASP A 64 10.01 -14.44 1.49
N ARG A 65 8.69 -14.26 1.53
CA ARG A 65 7.97 -13.45 0.53
C ARG A 65 8.39 -11.98 0.61
N ASN A 66 8.54 -11.41 1.80
CA ASN A 66 8.99 -10.02 1.94
C ASN A 66 10.41 -9.84 1.39
N LEU A 67 11.31 -10.81 1.61
CA LEU A 67 12.65 -10.80 1.05
C LEU A 67 12.59 -10.85 -0.49
N GLN A 68 11.79 -11.76 -1.07
CA GLN A 68 11.57 -11.80 -2.52
C GLN A 68 11.04 -10.48 -3.09
N TRP A 69 10.12 -9.84 -2.37
CA TRP A 69 9.62 -8.52 -2.74
C TRP A 69 10.70 -7.45 -2.73
N THR A 70 11.70 -7.50 -1.84
CA THR A 70 12.82 -6.55 -1.88
C THR A 70 13.72 -6.72 -3.11
N GLU A 71 13.77 -7.92 -3.69
CA GLU A 71 14.62 -8.25 -4.84
C GLU A 71 13.86 -8.14 -6.18
N THR A 72 12.55 -7.96 -6.14
CA THR A 72 11.71 -7.83 -7.34
C THR A 72 12.12 -6.58 -8.11
N LYS A 73 12.36 -6.69 -9.42
CA LYS A 73 12.64 -5.52 -10.25
C LYS A 73 11.36 -4.76 -10.53
N ILE A 74 11.32 -3.49 -10.14
CA ILE A 74 10.24 -2.56 -10.44
C ILE A 74 10.83 -1.44 -11.29
N ASP A 75 10.37 -1.32 -12.54
CA ASP A 75 10.91 -0.37 -13.51
C ASP A 75 10.53 1.07 -13.14
N GLN A 76 11.35 2.03 -13.59
CA GLN A 76 11.14 3.46 -13.30
C GLN A 76 9.77 3.96 -13.77
N ALA A 77 9.25 3.44 -14.88
CA ALA A 77 7.93 3.80 -15.41
C ALA A 77 6.79 3.56 -14.41
N PHE A 78 6.88 2.52 -13.58
CA PHE A 78 5.91 2.30 -12.50
C PHE A 78 6.00 3.40 -11.46
N TRP A 79 7.20 3.78 -11.05
CA TRP A 79 7.40 4.82 -10.04
C TRP A 79 6.97 6.20 -10.53
N ASP A 80 7.19 6.49 -11.81
CA ASP A 80 6.73 7.74 -12.44
C ASP A 80 5.19 7.81 -12.42
N ASP A 81 4.49 6.72 -12.76
CA ASP A 81 3.02 6.65 -12.68
C ASP A 81 2.50 6.83 -11.25
N ILE A 82 3.18 6.23 -10.25
CA ILE A 82 2.83 6.36 -8.84
C ILE A 82 3.04 7.79 -8.32
N ALA A 83 4.09 8.47 -8.77
CA ALA A 83 4.42 9.82 -8.33
C ALA A 83 3.35 10.86 -8.72
N GLU A 84 2.65 10.63 -9.83
CA GLU A 84 1.56 11.50 -10.31
C GLU A 84 0.20 11.19 -9.66
N MET A 85 0.12 10.13 -8.83
CA MET A 85 -1.15 9.78 -8.18
C MET A 85 -1.53 10.80 -7.10
N PRO A 86 -2.83 11.13 -6.98
CA PRO A 86 -3.31 11.96 -5.89
C PRO A 86 -3.17 11.23 -4.55
N TYR A 87 -2.73 11.96 -3.53
CA TYR A 87 -2.73 11.52 -2.14
C TYR A 87 -3.36 12.60 -1.25
N SER A 88 -3.85 12.20 -0.08
CA SER A 88 -4.31 13.13 0.94
C SER A 88 -3.35 13.14 2.13
N THR A 89 -3.22 14.30 2.76
CA THR A 89 -2.53 14.48 4.05
C THR A 89 -3.52 14.60 5.21
N ASP A 90 -4.83 14.51 4.93
CA ASP A 90 -5.86 14.51 5.95
C ASP A 90 -5.75 13.24 6.80
N ASP A 91 -5.99 13.36 8.11
CA ASP A 91 -5.99 12.21 9.01
C ASP A 91 -7.19 11.31 8.68
N PRO A 92 -6.99 10.07 8.20
CA PRO A 92 -8.08 9.16 7.86
C PRO A 92 -8.90 8.73 9.08
N GLU A 93 -8.38 8.92 10.30
CA GLU A 93 -9.04 8.59 11.55
C GLU A 93 -9.77 9.80 12.17
N ALA A 94 -9.68 11.01 11.59
CA ALA A 94 -10.26 12.23 12.16
C ALA A 94 -11.78 12.14 12.41
N ASN A 95 -12.48 11.37 11.58
CA ASN A 95 -13.93 11.14 11.68
C ASN A 95 -14.27 9.74 12.25
N ARG A 96 -13.28 9.03 12.79
CA ARG A 96 -13.50 7.69 13.32
C ARG A 96 -14.38 7.74 14.57
N VAL A 97 -15.51 7.04 14.49
CA VAL A 97 -16.36 6.80 15.65
C VAL A 97 -15.83 5.56 16.37
N TYR A 98 -15.09 5.76 17.47
CA TYR A 98 -14.65 4.66 18.32
C TYR A 98 -15.83 3.91 18.93
N ARG A 99 -15.92 2.60 18.68
CA ARG A 99 -16.90 1.70 19.30
C ARG A 99 -16.12 0.67 20.11
N PRO A 100 -16.10 0.75 21.45
CA PRO A 100 -15.48 -0.30 22.26
C PRO A 100 -16.23 -1.61 22.02
N GLY A 101 -15.46 -2.67 21.78
CA GLY A 101 -15.94 -4.05 21.72
C GLY A 101 -15.92 -4.72 23.08
#